data_AF-A0A427TCG2-F1
#
_entry.id   AF-A0A427TCG2-F1
#
_cell.length_a   1.000
_cell.length_b   1.000
_cell.length_c   1.000
_cell.angle_alpha   90.00
_cell.angle_beta   90.00
_cell.angle_gamma   90.00
#
_symmetry.space_group_name_H-M   'P 1'
#
loop_
_entity.id
_entity.type
_entity.pdbx_description
1 polymer ?
#
loop_
_entity_poly.entity_id
_entity_poly.type
_entity_poly.pdbx_seq_one_letter_code
_entity_poly.pdbx_strand_id
1 'polypeptide(L)'
;MTISDWKRTIYALLALPAYLAGPKARGRLARRWLGAEPGLGGFGAAVAAFPVGLLVWYLVGRIATFGFFWTEAGAAGSWGGPSLLGAWVVHFFCAQGMAVVCMWLLRPLTRWQVRTPDLVDSPHSR
;
A
#
# COMPACT_ATOMS: atom_id res chain seq x y z
N MET A 1 -17.95 1.33 7.05
CA MET A 1 -17.21 0.06 6.81
C MET A 1 -15.70 0.26 7.02
N THR A 2 -15.01 -0.65 7.72
CA THR A 2 -13.54 -0.62 7.88
C THR A 2 -12.84 -1.31 6.71
N ILE A 3 -12.32 -0.55 5.75
CA ILE A 3 -11.53 -1.10 4.62
C ILE A 3 -10.21 -1.68 5.17
N SER A 4 -9.95 -2.96 4.88
CA SER A 4 -8.73 -3.67 5.27
C SER A 4 -7.46 -3.08 4.65
N ASP A 5 -6.38 -2.99 5.41
CA ASP A 5 -5.15 -2.32 4.99
C ASP A 5 -4.49 -2.96 3.75
N TRP A 6 -4.57 -4.29 3.59
CA TRP A 6 -4.05 -4.96 2.39
C TRP A 6 -4.79 -4.57 1.10
N LYS A 7 -6.09 -4.23 1.18
CA LYS A 7 -6.83 -3.72 0.02
C LYS A 7 -6.36 -2.32 -0.35
N ARG A 8 -5.95 -1.52 0.64
CA ARG A 8 -5.41 -0.16 0.43
C ARG A 8 -4.06 -0.20 -0.28
N THR A 9 -3.19 -1.18 0.03
CA THR A 9 -1.89 -1.31 -0.63
C THR A 9 -2.03 -1.68 -2.11
N ILE A 10 -2.95 -2.59 -2.44
CA ILE A 10 -3.27 -2.92 -3.83
C ILE A 10 -3.91 -1.73 -4.55
N TYR A 11 -4.88 -1.08 -3.89
CA TYR A 11 -5.51 0.11 -4.47
C TYR A 11 -4.49 1.22 -4.74
N ALA A 12 -3.55 1.47 -3.82
CA ALA A 12 -2.50 2.47 -3.98
C ALA A 12 -1.61 2.22 -5.21
N LEU A 13 -1.30 0.96 -5.52
CA LEU A 13 -0.58 0.60 -6.74
C LEU A 13 -1.37 0.87 -8.02
N LEU A 14 -2.68 0.59 -7.98
CA LEU A 14 -3.53 0.61 -9.17
C LEU A 14 -4.19 1.96 -9.41
N ALA A 15 -4.30 2.82 -8.38
CA ALA A 15 -5.00 4.09 -8.46
C ALA A 15 -4.38 5.03 -9.49
N LEU A 16 -3.05 5.20 -9.47
CA LEU A 16 -2.36 6.09 -10.40
C LEU A 16 -2.55 5.65 -11.88
N PRO A 17 -2.28 4.39 -12.27
CA PRO A 17 -2.61 3.89 -13.60
C PRO A 17 -4.11 4.04 -13.95
N ALA A 18 -5.01 3.82 -12.99
CA ALA A 18 -6.45 3.97 -13.23
C ALA A 18 -6.88 5.43 -13.46
N TYR A 19 -6.20 6.41 -12.85
CA TYR A 19 -6.41 7.83 -13.17
C TYR A 19 -5.94 8.17 -14.58
N LEU A 20 -4.80 7.61 -15.03
CA LEU A 20 -4.30 7.79 -16.39
C LEU A 20 -5.19 7.10 -17.44
N ALA A 21 -5.81 5.97 -17.08
CA ALA A 21 -6.74 5.23 -17.94
C ALA A 21 -8.16 5.84 -18.00
N GLY A 22 -8.44 6.91 -17.25
CA GLY A 22 -9.66 7.70 -17.35
C GLY A 22 -10.77 7.37 -16.33
N PRO A 23 -11.91 8.09 -16.41
CA PRO A 23 -12.91 8.15 -15.35
C PRO A 23 -13.63 6.81 -15.08
N LYS A 24 -13.83 5.99 -16.12
CA LYS A 24 -14.45 4.66 -15.98
C LYS A 24 -13.56 3.69 -15.20
N ALA A 25 -12.26 3.71 -15.46
CA ALA A 25 -11.27 2.84 -14.80
C ALA A 25 -11.16 3.15 -13.31
N ARG A 26 -10.98 4.42 -12.94
CA ARG A 26 -10.93 4.85 -11.52
C ARG A 26 -12.22 4.52 -10.76
N GLY A 27 -13.40 4.73 -11.38
CA GLY A 27 -14.68 4.44 -10.74
C GLY A 27 -14.88 2.94 -10.50
N ARG A 28 -14.54 2.10 -11.48
CA ARG A 28 -14.59 0.64 -11.34
C ARG A 28 -13.62 0.16 -10.25
N LEU A 29 -12.42 0.73 -10.19
CA LEU A 29 -11.41 0.35 -9.20
C LEU A 29 -11.86 0.73 -7.78
N ALA A 30 -12.29 1.98 -7.56
CA ALA A 30 -12.74 2.48 -6.27
C ALA A 30 -13.93 1.67 -5.73
N ARG A 31 -14.93 1.38 -6.58
CA ARG A 31 -16.07 0.53 -6.20
C ARG A 31 -15.64 -0.90 -5.85
N ARG A 32 -14.81 -1.53 -6.68
CA ARG A 32 -14.40 -2.93 -6.50
C ARG A 32 -13.56 -3.14 -5.23
N TRP A 33 -12.62 -2.24 -4.95
CA TRP A 33 -11.63 -2.44 -3.89
C TRP A 33 -11.99 -1.75 -2.58
N LEU A 34 -12.67 -0.60 -2.65
CA LEU A 34 -12.94 0.25 -1.50
C LEU A 34 -14.43 0.40 -1.20
N GLY A 35 -15.32 -0.06 -2.09
CA GLY A 35 -16.77 0.15 -1.95
C GLY A 35 -17.14 1.63 -1.95
N ALA A 36 -16.38 2.47 -2.66
CA ALA A 36 -16.49 3.92 -2.62
C ALA A 36 -16.43 4.53 -4.03
N GLU A 37 -16.81 5.80 -4.14
CA GLU A 37 -16.69 6.58 -5.38
C GLU A 37 -15.41 7.42 -5.38
N PRO A 38 -14.80 7.70 -6.54
CA PRO A 38 -13.60 8.54 -6.62
C PRO A 38 -13.91 9.98 -6.18
N GLY A 39 -13.05 10.54 -5.33
CA GLY A 39 -13.16 11.91 -4.85
C GLY A 39 -12.64 12.95 -5.85
N LEU A 40 -13.17 14.18 -5.77
CA LEU A 40 -12.61 15.33 -6.48
C LEU A 40 -11.20 15.61 -5.93
N GLY A 41 -10.20 15.74 -6.81
CA GLY A 41 -8.81 15.99 -6.42
C GLY A 41 -7.97 14.75 -6.06
N GLY A 42 -8.51 13.54 -6.19
CA GLY A 42 -7.81 12.31 -5.77
C GLY A 42 -6.55 11.94 -6.59
N PHE A 43 -6.24 12.64 -7.68
CA PHE A 43 -5.03 12.38 -8.47
C PHE A 43 -3.74 12.65 -7.68
N GLY A 44 -3.64 13.78 -6.99
CA GLY A 44 -2.44 14.09 -6.19
C GLY A 44 -2.21 13.08 -5.06
N ALA A 45 -3.30 12.66 -4.41
CA ALA A 45 -3.23 11.61 -3.40
C ALA A 45 -2.86 10.24 -4.00
N ALA A 46 -3.25 9.95 -5.25
CA ALA A 46 -2.82 8.74 -5.96
C ALA A 46 -1.33 8.76 -6.33
N VAL A 47 -0.82 9.92 -6.77
CA VAL A 47 0.62 10.13 -7.03
C VAL A 47 1.43 9.91 -5.75
N ALA A 48 0.97 10.43 -4.61
CA ALA A 48 1.64 10.24 -3.32
C ALA A 48 1.51 8.79 -2.77
N ALA A 49 0.36 8.14 -2.97
CA ALA A 49 0.13 6.78 -2.48
C ALA A 49 0.86 5.71 -3.29
N PHE A 50 1.08 5.94 -4.59
CA PHE A 50 1.74 4.99 -5.48
C PHE A 50 3.13 4.52 -4.99
N PRO A 51 4.11 5.39 -4.67
CA PRO A 51 5.41 4.95 -4.17
C PRO A 51 5.32 4.22 -2.83
N VAL A 52 4.37 4.58 -1.97
CA VAL A 52 4.14 3.91 -0.68
C VAL A 52 3.60 2.49 -0.90
N GLY A 53 2.63 2.31 -1.80
CA GLY A 53 2.14 0.99 -2.21
C GLY A 53 3.24 0.15 -2.85
N LEU A 54 4.05 0.75 -3.71
CA LEU A 54 5.19 0.10 -4.36
C LEU A 54 6.23 -0.37 -3.34
N LEU A 55 6.55 0.47 -2.35
CA LEU A 55 7.47 0.10 -1.27
C LEU A 55 6.97 -1.10 -0.48
N VAL A 56 5.68 -1.15 -0.12
CA VAL A 56 5.11 -2.30 0.59
C VAL A 56 5.29 -3.59 -0.19
N TRP A 57 4.95 -3.58 -1.48
CA TRP A 57 5.05 -4.78 -2.32
C TRP A 57 6.50 -5.14 -2.65
N TYR A 58 7.39 -4.15 -2.77
CA TYR A 58 8.84 -4.38 -2.84
C TYR A 58 9.35 -5.08 -1.58
N LEU A 59 8.97 -4.63 -0.38
CA LEU A 59 9.39 -5.25 0.88
C LEU A 59 8.89 -6.69 0.99
N VAL A 60 7.62 -6.94 0.63
CA VAL A 60 7.05 -8.30 0.58
C VAL A 60 7.84 -9.19 -0.37
N GLY A 61 8.08 -8.73 -1.61
CA GLY A 61 8.86 -9.47 -2.60
C GLY A 61 10.30 -9.70 -2.14
N ARG A 62 10.95 -8.68 -1.57
CA ARG A 62 12.34 -8.75 -1.10
C ARG A 62 12.53 -9.77 0.00
N ILE A 63 11.61 -9.85 0.96
CA ILE A 63 11.65 -10.83 2.05
C ILE A 63 11.30 -12.23 1.56
N ALA A 64 10.29 -12.35 0.70
CA ALA A 64 9.89 -13.63 0.11
C ALA A 64 10.99 -14.25 -0.76
N THR A 65 11.79 -13.42 -1.43
CA THR A 65 12.89 -13.86 -2.32
C THR A 65 14.27 -13.75 -1.68
N PHE A 66 14.36 -13.40 -0.40
CA PHE A 66 15.62 -13.07 0.26
C PHE A 66 16.65 -14.19 0.15
N GLY A 67 16.23 -15.44 0.42
CA GLY A 67 17.11 -16.61 0.33
C GLY A 67 17.56 -16.95 -1.09
N PHE A 68 16.74 -16.67 -2.11
CA PHE A 68 17.11 -16.89 -3.51
C PHE A 68 18.26 -15.98 -3.95
N PHE A 69 18.30 -14.76 -3.43
CA PHE A 69 19.35 -13.78 -3.72
C PHE A 69 20.46 -13.75 -2.67
N TRP A 70 20.52 -14.75 -1.79
CA TRP A 70 21.55 -14.84 -0.76
C TRP A 70 22.86 -15.35 -1.34
N THR A 71 23.97 -14.68 -1.01
CA THR A 71 25.32 -15.08 -1.43
C THR A 71 26.28 -14.94 -0.26
N GLU A 72 27.37 -15.74 -0.26
CA GLU A 72 28.40 -15.65 0.78
C GLU A 72 29.08 -14.27 0.80
N ALA A 73 29.25 -13.65 -0.38
CA ALA A 73 29.74 -12.27 -0.48
C ALA A 73 28.79 -11.26 0.19
N GLY A 74 27.47 -11.49 0.13
CA GLY A 74 26.46 -10.67 0.80
C GLY A 74 26.35 -10.94 2.31
N ALA A 75 26.82 -12.10 2.77
CA ALA A 75 26.68 -12.53 4.16
C ALA A 75 27.56 -11.71 5.13
N ALA A 76 28.80 -11.41 4.72
CA ALA A 76 29.80 -10.76 5.58
C ALA A 76 29.42 -9.33 6.03
N GLY A 77 28.56 -8.64 5.26
CA GLY A 77 28.06 -7.30 5.59
C GLY A 77 26.61 -7.28 6.07
N SER A 78 25.95 -8.42 6.17
CA SER A 78 24.52 -8.48 6.47
C SER A 78 24.22 -8.28 7.95
N TRP A 79 23.20 -7.48 8.24
CA TRP A 79 22.68 -7.36 9.60
C TRP A 79 21.95 -8.66 9.98
N GLY A 80 22.30 -9.24 11.13
CA GLY A 80 21.85 -10.57 11.54
C GLY A 80 22.90 -11.67 11.41
N GLY A 81 24.13 -11.32 11.02
CA GLY A 81 25.28 -12.22 10.99
C GLY A 81 25.40 -13.03 9.69
N PRO A 82 26.45 -13.84 9.54
CA PRO A 82 26.77 -14.51 8.28
C PRO A 82 25.83 -15.66 7.91
N SER A 83 24.88 -15.99 8.77
CA SER A 83 23.89 -17.04 8.50
C SER A 83 22.70 -16.47 7.74
N LEU A 84 22.25 -17.20 6.71
CA LEU A 84 21.04 -16.85 5.95
C LEU A 84 19.84 -16.62 6.88
N LEU A 85 19.63 -17.52 7.84
CA LEU A 85 18.48 -17.45 8.75
C LEU A 85 18.55 -16.22 9.65
N GLY A 86 19.71 -15.96 10.27
CA GLY A 86 19.89 -14.79 11.14
C GLY A 86 19.68 -13.48 10.38
N ALA A 87 20.28 -13.36 9.20
CA ALA A 87 20.07 -12.20 8.35
C ALA A 87 18.60 -12.05 7.92
N TRP A 88 17.97 -13.14 7.48
CA TRP A 88 16.56 -13.12 7.08
C TRP A 88 15.64 -12.63 8.20
N VAL A 89 15.82 -13.14 9.43
CA VAL A 89 15.00 -12.77 10.59
C VAL A 89 15.08 -11.26 10.88
N VAL A 90 16.30 -10.70 10.90
CA VAL A 90 16.48 -9.26 11.13
C VAL A 90 15.80 -8.43 10.05
N HIS A 91 16.01 -8.78 8.78
CA HIS A 91 15.42 -8.05 7.66
C HIS A 91 13.90 -8.21 7.62
N PHE A 92 13.37 -9.38 7.98
CA PHE A 92 11.93 -9.64 8.11
C PHE A 92 11.29 -8.66 9.09
N PHE A 93 11.83 -8.52 10.30
CA PHE A 93 11.26 -7.61 11.30
C PHE A 93 11.40 -6.13 10.90
N CYS A 94 12.52 -5.74 10.29
CA CYS A 94 12.69 -4.40 9.73
C CYS A 94 11.64 -4.11 8.64
N ALA A 95 11.48 -5.02 7.68
CA ALA A 95 10.50 -4.90 6.60
C ALA A 95 9.06 -4.88 7.13
N GLN A 96 8.76 -5.71 8.14
CA GLN A 96 7.45 -5.74 8.79
C GLN A 96 7.15 -4.40 9.48
N GLY A 97 8.11 -3.83 10.23
CA GLY A 97 7.96 -2.52 10.85
C GLY A 97 7.70 -1.41 9.83
N MET A 98 8.49 -1.38 8.75
CA MET A 98 8.28 -0.44 7.65
C MET A 98 6.92 -0.62 6.96
N ALA A 99 6.48 -1.86 6.73
CA ALA A 99 5.20 -2.15 6.12
C ALA A 99 4.02 -1.64 6.96
N VAL A 100 4.08 -1.80 8.29
CA VAL A 100 3.05 -1.27 9.21
C VAL A 100 2.96 0.26 9.11
N VAL A 101 4.10 0.96 9.12
CA VAL A 101 4.15 2.42 8.97
C VAL A 101 3.58 2.85 7.62
N CYS A 102 3.93 2.15 6.54
CA CYS A 102 3.40 2.42 5.20
C CYS A 102 1.88 2.21 5.14
N MET A 103 1.37 1.10 5.70
CA MET A 103 -0.07 0.83 5.76
C MET A 103 -0.81 1.90 6.57
N TRP A 104 -0.23 2.37 7.67
CA TRP A 104 -0.79 3.49 8.45
C TRP A 104 -0.86 4.77 7.62
N LEU A 105 0.20 5.11 6.88
CA LEU A 105 0.26 6.28 6.00
C LEU A 105 -0.73 6.22 4.82
N LEU A 106 -1.02 5.02 4.31
CA LEU A 106 -1.99 4.82 3.23
C LEU A 106 -3.44 5.11 3.66
N ARG A 107 -3.76 5.07 4.96
CA ARG A 107 -5.12 5.33 5.46
C ARG A 107 -5.61 6.74 5.12
N PRO A 108 -4.94 7.84 5.51
CA PRO A 108 -5.35 9.19 5.15
C PRO A 108 -5.30 9.44 3.63
N LEU A 109 -4.27 8.95 2.94
CA LEU A 109 -4.14 9.11 1.49
C LEU A 109 -5.29 8.47 0.73
N THR A 110 -5.71 7.27 1.13
CA THR A 110 -6.87 6.60 0.53
C THR A 110 -8.16 7.38 0.82
N ARG A 111 -8.32 7.92 2.03
CA ARG A 111 -9.50 8.76 2.37
C ARG A 111 -9.59 10.01 1.49
N TRP A 112 -8.47 10.60 1.10
CA TRP A 112 -8.47 11.73 0.17
C TRP A 112 -8.77 11.35 -1.29
N GLN A 113 -8.58 10.08 -1.65
CA GLN A 113 -8.86 9.58 -3.01
C GLN A 113 -10.32 9.21 -3.24
N VAL A 114 -11.09 8.91 -2.18
CA VAL A 114 -12.47 8.44 -2.32
C VAL A 114 -13.46 9.24 -1.48
N ARG A 115 -14.69 9.36 -1.97
CA ARG A 115 -15.84 9.79 -1.19
C ARG A 115 -16.62 8.56 -0.75
N THR A 116 -16.81 8.43 0.55
CA THR A 116 -17.70 7.41 1.11
C THR A 116 -19.12 7.98 1.10
N PRO A 117 -20.14 7.24 0.64
CA PRO A 117 -21.53 7.72 0.58
C PRO A 117 -22.11 8.16 1.94
N ASP A 118 -21.55 7.66 3.05
CA ASP A 118 -22.11 7.77 4.41
C ASP A 118 -22.15 9.18 5.05
N LEU A 119 -21.75 10.26 4.35
CA LEU A 119 -21.70 11.62 4.94
C LEU A 119 -22.63 12.66 4.30
N VAL A 120 -23.40 12.30 3.27
CA VAL A 120 -24.26 13.28 2.56
C VAL A 120 -25.75 13.10 2.90
N ASP A 121 -26.18 11.91 3.36
CA ASP A 121 -27.59 11.60 3.60
C ASP A 121 -27.90 11.27 5.07
N SER A 122 -27.60 12.17 6.00
CA SER A 122 -28.29 12.18 7.31
C SER A 122 -29.37 13.25 7.28
N PRO A 123 -30.67 12.90 7.16
CA PRO A 123 -31.78 13.85 7.17
C PRO A 123 -32.03 14.50 8.56
N HIS A 124 -31.26 14.14 9.58
CA HIS A 124 -31.54 14.45 10.99
C HIS A 124 -30.85 15.71 11.53
N SER A 125 -30.34 16.62 10.68
CA SER A 125 -29.76 17.89 11.13
C SER A 125 -30.34 19.11 10.41
N ARG A 126 -31.67 19.26 10.45
CA ARG A 126 -32.33 20.55 10.24
C ARG A 126 -33.03 20.97 11.53
#